data_AF-A0A521X6B5-F1
#
_entry.id   AF-A0A521X6B5-F1
#
_cell.length_a   1.000
_cell.length_b   1.000
_cell.length_c   1.000
_cell.angle_alpha   90.00
_cell.angle_beta   90.00
_cell.angle_gamma   90.00
#
_symmetry.space_group_name_H-M   'P 1'
#
loop_
_entity.id
_entity.type
_entity.pdbx_description
1 polymer ?
#
loop_
_entity_poly.entity_id
_entity_poly.type
_entity_poly.pdbx_seq_one_letter_code
_entity_poly.pdbx_strand_id
1 'polypeptide(L)' 'MRLPKEFRLEVDRVEIFRRGDEIVLREHPANAAAIFDALVSLPDDFMADGREDTPPQEREAL' A
#
# COMPACT_ATOMS: atom_id res chain seq x y z
N MET A 1 -21.28 4.38 14.22
CA MET A 1 -20.52 4.76 15.45
C MET A 1 -19.70 6.00 15.12
N ARG A 2 -19.63 6.99 16.02
CA ARG A 2 -18.74 8.16 15.87
C ARG A 2 -17.72 8.12 17.00
N LEU A 3 -16.43 8.11 16.67
CA LEU A 3 -15.36 8.12 17.66
C LEU A 3 -15.17 9.55 18.20
N PRO A 4 -15.06 9.73 19.53
CA PRO A 4 -14.58 10.96 20.13
C PRO A 4 -13.20 11.35 19.60
N LYS A 5 -12.86 12.64 19.68
CA LYS A 5 -11.63 13.18 19.06
C LYS A 5 -10.37 12.55 19.65
N GLU A 6 -10.38 12.28 20.94
CA GLU A 6 -9.31 11.65 21.71
C GLU A 6 -9.04 10.19 21.32
N PHE A 7 -9.98 9.52 20.64
CA PHE A 7 -9.85 8.15 20.13
C PHE A 7 -9.74 8.11 18.60
N ARG A 8 -9.39 9.24 17.98
CA ARG A 8 -9.17 9.29 16.53
C ARG A 8 -7.93 8.47 16.18
N LEU A 9 -8.07 7.62 15.19
CA LEU A 9 -6.98 6.88 14.56
C LEU A 9 -6.53 7.67 13.33
N GLU A 10 -5.22 7.68 13.06
CA GLU A 10 -4.62 8.42 11.94
C GLU A 10 -4.49 7.55 10.67
N VAL A 11 -5.23 6.43 10.63
CA VAL A 11 -5.25 5.46 9.53
C VAL A 11 -6.65 5.30 8.96
N ASP A 12 -6.73 4.87 7.71
CA ASP A 12 -7.98 4.58 6.99
C ASP A 12 -8.50 3.15 7.22
N ARG A 13 -7.65 2.25 7.74
CA ARG A 13 -7.96 0.83 7.98
C ARG A 13 -7.63 0.39 9.39
N VAL A 14 -8.48 -0.46 9.94
CA VAL A 14 -8.34 -1.04 11.29
C VAL A 14 -8.58 -2.55 11.26
N GLU A 15 -7.92 -3.25 12.16
CA GLU A 15 -8.24 -4.63 12.52
C GLU A 15 -9.32 -4.63 13.61
N ILE A 16 -10.32 -5.50 13.46
CA ILE A 16 -11.44 -5.62 14.39
C ILE A 16 -11.36 -6.98 15.08
N PHE A 17 -11.25 -6.97 16.41
CA PHE A 17 -11.28 -8.17 17.23
C PHE A 17 -12.47 -8.14 18.18
N ARG A 18 -13.00 -9.31 18.52
CA ARG A 18 -13.98 -9.48 19.59
C ARG A 18 -13.34 -10.19 20.78
N ARG A 19 -13.44 -9.60 21.97
CA ARG A 19 -12.95 -10.18 23.23
C ARG A 19 -14.11 -10.28 24.20
N GLY A 20 -14.80 -11.43 24.18
CA GLY A 20 -16.06 -11.60 24.90
C GLY A 20 -17.11 -10.61 24.40
N ASP A 21 -17.49 -9.68 25.26
CA ASP A 21 -18.47 -8.63 24.98
C ASP A 21 -17.84 -7.31 24.48
N GLU A 22 -16.51 -7.27 24.37
CA GLU A 22 -15.78 -6.09 23.87
C GLU A 22 -15.47 -6.20 22.38
N ILE A 23 -15.51 -5.05 21.69
CA ILE A 23 -14.95 -4.88 20.34
C ILE A 23 -13.67 -4.05 20.47
N VAL A 24 -12.55 -4.60 20.01
CA VAL A 24 -11.25 -3.93 20.01
C VAL A 24 -10.93 -3.51 18.58
N LEU A 25 -10.72 -2.22 18.40
CA LEU A 25 -10.20 -1.64 17.16
C LEU A 25 -8.70 -1.40 17.33
N ARG A 26 -7.90 -1.89 16.40
CA ARG A 26 -6.46 -1.66 16.35
C ARG A 26 -6.10 -1.09 14.99
N GLU A 27 -5.21 -0.10 14.93
CA GLU A 27 -4.67 0.39 13.66
C GLU A 27 -4.07 -0.76 12.87
N HIS A 28 -4.45 -0.89 11.60
CA HIS A 28 -3.83 -1.89 10.75
C HIS A 28 -2.42 -1.41 10.40
N PRO A 29 -1.36 -2.15 10.80
CA PRO A 29 0.00 -1.69 10.58
C PRO A 29 0.27 -1.61 9.08
N ALA A 30 0.61 -0.41 8.61
CA ALA A 30 1.08 -0.22 7.25
C ALA A 30 2.33 -1.08 7.06
N ASN A 31 2.23 -2.08 6.20
CA ASN A 31 3.33 -2.96 5.86
C ASN A 31 3.34 -3.21 4.36
N ALA A 32 4.49 -3.64 3.85
CA ALA A 32 4.68 -3.84 2.42
C ALA A 32 4.00 -5.10 1.86
N ALA A 33 3.30 -5.92 2.67
CA ALA A 33 2.69 -7.16 2.17
C ALA A 33 1.68 -6.87 1.04
N ALA A 34 0.90 -5.79 1.17
CA ALA A 34 -0.03 -5.37 0.11
C ALA A 34 0.68 -5.02 -1.22
N ILE A 35 1.96 -4.59 -1.17
CA ILE A 35 2.77 -4.36 -2.37
C ILE A 35 3.12 -5.70 -3.01
N PHE A 36 3.50 -6.70 -2.22
CA PHE A 36 3.76 -8.05 -2.74
C PHE A 36 2.50 -8.69 -3.33
N ASP A 37 1.35 -8.56 -2.66
CA ASP A 37 0.06 -9.02 -3.21
C ASP A 37 -0.24 -8.36 -4.56
N ALA A 38 0.00 -7.05 -4.68
CA ALA A 38 -0.15 -6.33 -5.94
C ALA A 38 0.81 -6.84 -7.04
N LEU A 39 2.08 -7.08 -6.70
CA LEU A 39 3.07 -7.63 -7.63
C LEU A 39 2.69 -9.05 -8.10
N VAL A 40 2.17 -9.90 -7.22
CA VAL A 40 1.70 -11.25 -7.55
C VAL A 40 0.46 -11.23 -8.44
N SER A 41 -0.36 -10.18 -8.36
CA SER A 41 -1.55 -10.01 -9.21
C SER A 41 -1.24 -9.50 -10.63
N LEU A 42 0.01 -9.16 -10.93
CA LEU A 42 0.39 -8.75 -12.27
C LEU A 42 0.26 -9.93 -13.26
N PRO A 43 -0.16 -9.68 -14.51
CA PRO A 43 -0.17 -10.70 -15.55
C PRO A 43 1.22 -11.31 -15.79
N ASP A 44 1.26 -12.56 -16.26
CA ASP A 44 2.51 -13.26 -16.59
C ASP A 44 3.31 -12.55 -17.70
N ASP A 45 2.64 -11.81 -18.58
CA ASP A 45 3.23 -11.04 -19.68
C ASP A 45 3.57 -9.59 -19.32
N PHE A 46 3.41 -9.21 -18.04
CA PHE A 46 3.77 -7.88 -17.58
C PHE A 46 5.26 -7.60 -17.85
N MET A 47 5.55 -6.61 -18.70
CA MET A 47 6.90 -6.25 -19.14
C MET A 47 7.62 -7.37 -19.92
N ALA A 48 6.89 -8.21 -20.66
CA ALA A 48 7.47 -9.29 -21.48
C ALA A 48 8.55 -8.80 -22.46
N ASP A 49 8.39 -7.61 -23.03
CA ASP A 49 9.37 -6.98 -23.94
C ASP A 49 10.48 -6.19 -23.21
N GLY A 50 10.49 -6.24 -21.87
CA GLY A 50 11.44 -5.53 -21.03
C GLY A 50 11.14 -4.03 -20.89
N ARG A 51 12.15 -3.29 -20.43
CA ARG A 51 12.09 -1.82 -20.31
C ARG A 51 12.78 -1.18 -21.51
N GLU A 52 12.10 -0.25 -22.17
CA GLU A 52 12.73 0.61 -23.17
C GLU A 52 13.58 1.69 -22.48
N ASP A 53 14.83 1.36 -22.20
CA ASP A 53 15.80 2.25 -21.53
C ASP A 53 16.82 2.81 -22.54
N THR A 54 16.35 3.68 -23.44
CA THR A 54 17.20 4.28 -24.48
C THR A 54 18.21 5.27 -23.88
N PRO A 55 19.43 5.39 -24.42
CA PRO A 55 20.40 6.38 -23.97
C PRO A 55 19.85 7.82 -23.98
N PRO A 56 20.34 8.71 -23.10
CA PRO A 56 20.03 10.13 -23.17
C PRO A 56 20.36 10.74 -24.53
N GLN A 57 19.59 11.73 -24.96
CA GLN A 57 19.88 12.51 -26.17
C GLN A 57 21.19 13.30 -25.99
N GLU A 58 22.01 13.38 -27.04
CA GLU A 58 23.16 14.31 -27.08
C GLU A 58 22.69 15.77 -27.02
N ARG A 59 23.36 16.61 -26.22
CA ARG A 59 23.09 18.05 -26.08
C ARG A 59 24.38 18.84 -26.21
N GLU A 60 24.34 19.94 -26.95
CA GLU A 60 25.47 20.89 -26.99
C GLU A 60 25.67 21.52 -25.60
N ALA A 61 26.94 21.68 -25.20
CA ALA A 61 27.30 22.45 -24.02
C ALA A 61 27.08 23.95 -24.29
N LEU A 62 26.59 24.68 -23.27
CA LEU A 62 26.38 26.13 -23.31
C LEU A 62 27.70 26.91 -23.39
#